data_AF-A0A2M4BU25-F1
#
_entry.id   AF-A0A2M4BU25-F1
#
_cell.length_a   1.000
_cell.length_b   1.000
_cell.length_c   1.000
_cell.angle_alpha   90.00
_cell.angle_beta   90.00
_cell.angle_gamma   90.00
#
_symmetry.space_group_name_H-M   'P 1'
#
loop_
_entity.id
_entity.type
_entity.pdbx_description
1 polymer ?
#
loop_
_entity_poly.entity_id
_entity_poly.type
_entity_poly.pdbx_seq_one_letter_code
_entity_poly.pdbx_strand_id
1 'polypeptide(L)'
;MDCFQELVFLGIDVLVLVVCGNQYLKLRKNCRALKEAPQLPIDENLSERLRKEPDQKLKYVVIRGSVTPIGRPLHSAMSPSVTGVLQTMTLTEHRVARAVMGFWQEEKQIIHASSNEVPFRIVNGKHGVEIVNGLSAELLDMDTVYENYEPSSLSLFDHVFGLFSGVRQKGLQTTEQLLRDGSFITAVGELEVENGGLRLQPPTNGAPMFLTTATKNTLLNRLEQAKSSTLLKVLICGTISAVLVGLITRKIYKRKKMEREERKLREQLEKSRSERRSRLRSTNLTEEQRCVVCVENPKEVICLPCGHVCLCENCAARINLHCPVCRAVIESKAAAFIA
;
A
#
# COMPACT_ATOMS: atom_id res chain seq x y z
N MET A 1 25.35 -6.09 -0.46
CA MET A 1 24.09 -5.44 -0.05
C MET A 1 23.03 -5.70 -1.14
N ASP A 2 22.98 -6.93 -1.66
CA ASP A 2 22.60 -7.09 -3.07
C ASP A 2 21.12 -7.36 -3.29
N CYS A 3 20.34 -7.54 -2.22
CA CYS A 3 18.89 -7.76 -2.29
C CYS A 3 18.07 -6.57 -1.76
N PHE A 4 18.71 -5.42 -1.49
CA PHE A 4 18.04 -4.31 -0.80
C PHE A 4 16.88 -3.74 -1.63
N GLN A 5 17.08 -3.57 -2.94
CA GLN A 5 16.05 -3.05 -3.83
C GLN A 5 14.86 -4.01 -3.94
N GLU A 6 15.11 -5.31 -4.15
CA GLU A 6 14.06 -6.32 -4.22
C GLU A 6 13.26 -6.41 -2.91
N LEU A 7 13.91 -6.21 -1.76
CA LEU A 7 13.26 -6.20 -0.45
C LEU A 7 12.40 -4.96 -0.22
N VAL A 8 12.84 -3.79 -0.69
CA VAL A 8 12.04 -2.56 -0.69
C VAL A 8 10.79 -2.73 -1.57
N PHE A 9 10.94 -3.26 -2.78
CA PHE A 9 9.80 -3.52 -3.66
C PHE A 9 8.81 -4.52 -3.07
N LEU A 10 9.31 -5.60 -2.47
CA LEU A 10 8.47 -6.57 -1.77
C LEU A 10 7.73 -5.91 -0.60
N GLY A 11 8.39 -5.04 0.16
CA GLY A 11 7.77 -4.31 1.27
C GLY A 11 6.61 -3.41 0.81
N ILE A 12 6.80 -2.68 -0.30
CA ILE A 12 5.75 -1.83 -0.88
C ILE A 12 4.58 -2.69 -1.40
N ASP A 13 4.86 -3.77 -2.13
CA ASP A 13 3.81 -4.64 -2.67
C ASP A 13 3.00 -5.33 -1.58
N VAL A 14 3.64 -5.76 -0.49
CA VAL A 14 2.96 -6.31 0.70
C VAL A 14 2.06 -5.26 1.37
N LEU A 15 2.49 -4.00 1.48
CA LEU A 15 1.65 -2.92 2.01
C LEU A 15 0.39 -2.73 1.15
N VAL A 16 0.54 -2.68 -0.17
CA VAL A 16 -0.57 -2.56 -1.11
C VAL A 16 -1.51 -3.77 -1.00
N LEU A 17 -0.95 -4.97 -0.90
CA LEU A 17 -1.71 -6.21 -0.73
C LEU A 17 -2.57 -6.18 0.55
N VAL A 18 -2.02 -5.69 1.67
CA VAL A 18 -2.75 -5.55 2.94
C VAL A 18 -3.88 -4.53 2.80
N VAL A 19 -3.63 -3.37 2.21
CA VAL A 19 -4.65 -2.33 1.99
C VAL A 19 -5.78 -2.85 1.09
N CYS A 20 -5.44 -3.44 -0.06
CA CYS A 20 -6.42 -4.03 -0.97
C CYS A 20 -7.18 -5.20 -0.34
N GLY A 21 -6.50 -6.02 0.47
CA GLY A 21 -7.13 -7.11 1.22
C GLY A 21 -8.17 -6.61 2.21
N ASN A 22 -7.83 -5.59 3.01
CA ASN A 22 -8.77 -4.95 3.94
C ASN A 22 -9.96 -4.33 3.22
N GLN A 23 -9.72 -3.63 2.10
CA GLN A 23 -10.79 -3.05 1.28
C GLN A 23 -11.70 -4.13 0.68
N TYR A 24 -11.14 -5.24 0.21
CA TYR A 24 -11.93 -6.39 -0.27
C TYR A 24 -12.82 -6.98 0.83
N LEU A 25 -12.29 -7.15 2.04
CA LEU A 25 -13.06 -7.64 3.18
C LEU A 25 -14.19 -6.69 3.56
N LYS A 26 -13.95 -5.36 3.56
CA LYS A 26 -14.98 -4.35 3.79
C LYS A 26 -16.08 -4.43 2.72
N LEU A 27 -15.72 -4.43 1.44
CA LEU A 27 -16.67 -4.54 0.33
C LEU A 27 -17.47 -5.85 0.39
N ARG A 28 -16.82 -6.97 0.74
CA ARG A 28 -17.50 -8.27 0.90
C ARG A 28 -18.54 -8.24 2.04
N LYS A 29 -18.22 -7.62 3.19
CA LYS A 29 -19.16 -7.42 4.31
C LYS A 29 -20.34 -6.54 3.87
N ASN A 30 -20.07 -5.43 3.20
CA ASN A 30 -21.09 -4.49 2.72
C ASN A 30 -22.03 -5.13 1.69
N CYS A 31 -21.50 -5.87 0.71
CA CYS A 31 -22.31 -6.63 -0.25
C CYS A 31 -23.23 -7.63 0.45
N ARG A 32 -22.72 -8.37 1.45
CA ARG A 32 -23.51 -9.35 2.19
C ARG A 32 -24.65 -8.67 2.96
N ALA A 33 -24.33 -7.62 3.72
CA ALA A 33 -25.31 -6.86 4.47
C ALA A 33 -26.41 -6.30 3.56
N LEU A 34 -26.06 -5.68 2.43
CA LEU A 34 -27.04 -5.13 1.49
C LEU A 34 -27.88 -6.21 0.79
N LYS A 35 -27.31 -7.40 0.55
CA LYS A 35 -28.04 -8.53 -0.04
C LYS A 35 -29.10 -9.05 0.92
N GLU A 36 -28.76 -9.20 2.19
CA GLU A 36 -29.63 -9.66 3.28
C GLU A 36 -30.67 -8.61 3.72
N ALA A 37 -30.40 -7.32 3.49
CA ALA A 37 -31.29 -6.23 3.88
C ALA A 37 -32.67 -6.32 3.18
N PRO A 38 -33.79 -6.38 3.92
CA PRO A 38 -35.11 -6.35 3.33
C PRO A 38 -35.40 -4.97 2.73
N GLN A 39 -36.05 -4.96 1.56
CA GLN A 39 -36.57 -3.73 0.96
C GLN A 39 -38.01 -3.54 1.44
N LEU A 40 -38.24 -2.45 2.17
CA LEU A 40 -39.51 -2.17 2.83
C LEU A 40 -40.21 -0.98 2.16
N PRO A 41 -41.50 -1.09 1.79
CA PRO A 41 -42.28 0.07 1.40
C PRO A 41 -42.56 0.95 2.63
N ILE A 42 -42.70 2.26 2.41
CA ILE A 42 -43.15 3.19 3.45
C ILE A 42 -44.69 3.15 3.47
N ASP A 43 -45.25 2.30 4.32
CA ASP A 43 -46.69 2.08 4.50
C ASP A 43 -47.14 2.21 5.97
N GLU A 44 -48.45 2.17 6.23
CA GLU A 44 -49.02 2.22 7.59
C GLU A 44 -48.46 1.11 8.49
N ASN A 45 -48.27 -0.07 7.89
CA ASN A 45 -47.82 -1.28 8.57
C ASN A 45 -46.34 -1.26 8.98
N LEU A 46 -45.51 -0.39 8.38
CA LEU A 46 -44.08 -0.33 8.69
C LEU A 46 -43.82 -0.07 10.17
N SER A 47 -44.60 0.84 10.77
CA SER A 47 -44.54 1.16 12.19
C SER A 47 -44.91 -0.03 13.08
N GLU A 48 -45.95 -0.78 12.71
CA GLU A 48 -46.36 -1.99 13.43
C GLU A 48 -45.36 -3.12 13.31
N ARG A 49 -44.70 -3.26 12.15
CA ARG A 49 -43.67 -4.28 11.93
C ARG A 49 -42.45 -4.04 12.81
N LEU A 50 -42.01 -2.79 12.96
CA LEU A 50 -40.91 -2.45 13.88
C LEU A 50 -41.29 -2.73 15.34
N ARG A 51 -42.52 -2.45 15.76
CA ARG A 51 -42.98 -2.75 17.13
C ARG A 51 -42.98 -4.24 17.47
N LYS A 52 -43.06 -5.12 16.45
CA LYS A 52 -42.98 -6.57 16.63
C LYS A 52 -41.54 -7.08 16.74
N GLU A 53 -40.56 -6.30 16.31
CA GLU A 53 -39.15 -6.66 16.40
C GLU A 53 -38.60 -6.37 17.81
N PRO A 54 -37.66 -7.20 18.31
CA PRO A 54 -36.93 -6.89 19.53
C PRO A 54 -36.23 -5.53 19.37
N ASP A 55 -36.25 -4.73 20.42
CA ASP A 55 -35.68 -3.38 20.50
C ASP A 55 -36.32 -2.31 19.59
N GLN A 56 -37.43 -2.61 18.90
CA GLN A 56 -38.10 -1.69 17.96
C GLN A 56 -37.18 -1.13 16.86
N LYS A 57 -36.14 -1.90 16.51
CA LYS A 57 -35.08 -1.53 15.57
C LYS A 57 -34.87 -2.60 14.51
N LEU A 58 -34.71 -2.16 13.27
CA LEU A 58 -34.26 -2.99 12.17
C LEU A 58 -32.84 -2.57 11.77
N LYS A 59 -31.87 -3.47 11.99
CA LYS A 59 -30.43 -3.17 11.87
C LYS A 59 -29.98 -2.69 10.50
N TYR A 60 -30.60 -3.18 9.42
CA TYR A 60 -30.21 -2.80 8.06
C TYR A 60 -31.37 -3.02 7.09
N VAL A 61 -31.93 -1.94 6.56
CA VAL A 61 -33.09 -1.97 5.66
C VAL A 61 -32.90 -1.05 4.47
N VAL A 62 -33.65 -1.32 3.41
CA VAL A 62 -33.68 -0.49 2.20
C VAL A 62 -35.06 0.15 2.07
N ILE A 63 -35.10 1.47 2.02
CA ILE A 63 -36.33 2.25 1.89
C ILE A 63 -36.23 3.16 0.66
N ARG A 64 -37.33 3.34 -0.06
CA ARG A 64 -37.40 4.24 -1.22
C ARG A 64 -38.55 5.22 -1.09
N GLY A 65 -38.33 6.44 -1.54
CA GLY A 65 -39.37 7.46 -1.61
C GLY A 65 -38.81 8.81 -2.07
N SER A 66 -39.67 9.81 -2.06
CA SER A 66 -39.32 11.18 -2.43
C SER A 66 -38.80 11.96 -1.23
N VAL A 67 -37.71 12.68 -1.42
CA VAL A 67 -37.16 13.60 -0.42
C VAL A 67 -38.13 14.76 -0.19
N THR A 68 -38.38 15.09 1.07
CA THR A 68 -39.14 16.29 1.46
C THR A 68 -38.52 16.93 2.71
N PRO A 69 -38.33 18.26 2.73
CA PRO A 69 -37.78 18.98 3.88
C PRO A 69 -38.74 18.95 5.08
N ILE A 70 -38.19 18.89 6.29
CA ILE A 70 -38.92 19.15 7.52
C ILE A 70 -38.67 20.62 7.88
N GLY A 71 -39.62 21.49 7.53
CA GLY A 71 -39.50 22.93 7.74
C GLY A 71 -39.10 23.68 6.46
N ARG A 72 -38.17 24.64 6.58
CA ARG A 72 -37.74 25.47 5.45
C ARG A 72 -36.65 24.74 4.63
N PRO A 73 -36.83 24.55 3.31
CA PRO A 73 -35.79 23.96 2.47
C PRO A 73 -34.56 24.87 2.37
N LEU A 74 -33.42 24.27 2.04
CA LEU A 74 -32.24 25.01 1.61
C LEU A 74 -32.48 25.55 0.20
N HIS A 75 -32.10 26.80 -0.01
CA HIS A 75 -32.03 27.40 -1.32
C HIS A 75 -30.61 27.32 -1.83
N SER A 76 -30.44 26.99 -3.11
CA SER A 76 -29.12 27.05 -3.73
C SER A 76 -28.59 28.48 -3.67
N ALA A 77 -27.31 28.61 -3.32
CA ALA A 77 -26.65 29.91 -3.19
C ALA A 77 -26.49 30.59 -4.56
N MET A 78 -26.22 29.81 -5.60
CA MET A 78 -25.95 30.30 -6.95
C MET A 78 -27.16 30.22 -7.89
N SER A 79 -28.19 29.43 -7.55
CA SER A 79 -29.44 29.27 -8.32
C SER A 79 -30.66 29.27 -7.40
N PRO A 80 -31.20 30.44 -7.03
CA PRO A 80 -32.24 30.57 -6.00
C PRO A 80 -33.55 29.80 -6.27
N SER A 81 -33.80 29.43 -7.54
CA SER A 81 -34.97 28.67 -7.97
C SER A 81 -34.93 27.18 -7.57
N VAL A 82 -33.76 26.67 -7.18
CA VAL A 82 -33.58 25.26 -6.82
C VAL A 82 -33.54 25.10 -5.31
N THR A 83 -34.40 24.23 -4.79
CA THR A 83 -34.49 23.89 -3.36
C THR A 83 -34.02 22.48 -3.07
N GLY A 84 -33.53 22.25 -1.85
CA GLY A 84 -33.03 20.95 -1.43
C GLY A 84 -32.88 20.80 0.07
N VAL A 85 -32.37 19.65 0.48
CA VAL A 85 -32.25 19.25 1.89
C VAL A 85 -30.80 19.07 2.36
N LEU A 86 -29.91 18.73 1.43
CA LEU A 86 -28.47 18.64 1.66
C LEU A 86 -27.78 19.48 0.61
N GLN A 87 -26.81 20.29 1.03
CA GLN A 87 -26.02 21.12 0.14
C GLN A 87 -24.54 20.92 0.46
N THR A 88 -23.72 20.77 -0.58
CA THR A 88 -22.26 20.77 -0.46
C THR A 88 -21.68 21.76 -1.46
N MET A 89 -20.95 22.75 -0.97
CA MET A 89 -20.15 23.66 -1.80
C MET A 89 -18.69 23.23 -1.74
N THR A 90 -18.05 23.01 -2.90
CA THR A 90 -16.63 22.68 -2.97
C THR A 90 -15.88 23.64 -3.89
N LEU A 91 -14.75 24.14 -3.39
CA LEU A 91 -13.76 24.89 -4.15
C LEU A 91 -12.57 23.98 -4.42
N THR A 92 -12.35 23.65 -5.67
CA THR A 92 -11.30 22.73 -6.13
C THR A 92 -10.25 23.49 -6.94
N GLU A 93 -9.00 23.44 -6.52
CA GLU A 93 -7.85 23.87 -7.31
C GLU A 93 -7.52 22.81 -8.35
N HIS A 94 -7.45 23.23 -9.61
CA HIS A 94 -6.85 22.41 -10.67
C HIS A 94 -5.41 22.85 -10.82
N ARG A 95 -4.49 21.91 -10.66
CA ARG A 95 -3.05 22.15 -10.81
C ARG A 95 -2.39 21.02 -11.58
N VAL A 96 -1.14 21.25 -11.96
CA VAL A 96 -0.28 20.24 -12.57
C VAL A 96 0.99 20.17 -11.75
N ALA A 97 1.33 18.98 -11.29
CA ALA A 97 2.53 18.73 -10.49
C ALA A 97 3.49 17.80 -11.26
N ARG A 98 4.79 17.96 -11.02
CA ARG A 98 5.80 17.01 -11.51
C ARG A 98 5.73 15.72 -10.71
N ALA A 99 5.46 14.62 -11.40
CA ALA A 99 5.56 13.28 -10.84
C ALA A 99 7.04 12.86 -10.68
N VAL A 100 7.27 11.80 -9.90
CA VAL A 100 8.62 11.27 -9.58
C VAL A 100 9.46 10.94 -10.83
N MET A 101 8.83 10.60 -11.95
CA MET A 101 9.51 10.31 -13.23
C MET A 101 9.65 11.54 -14.16
N GLY A 102 9.38 12.75 -13.66
CA GLY A 102 9.58 14.01 -14.38
C GLY A 102 8.45 14.40 -15.34
N PHE A 103 7.40 13.60 -15.47
CA PHE A 103 6.21 13.96 -16.25
C PHE A 103 5.28 14.88 -15.46
N TRP A 104 4.56 15.74 -16.18
CA TRP A 104 3.52 16.59 -15.63
C TRP A 104 2.22 15.79 -15.47
N GLN A 105 1.67 15.76 -14.27
CA GLN A 105 0.43 15.07 -13.96
C GLN A 105 -0.62 16.08 -13.46
N GLU A 106 -1.84 15.97 -13.97
CA GLU A 106 -2.96 16.75 -13.47
C GLU A 106 -3.33 16.30 -12.06
N GLU A 107 -3.53 17.26 -11.18
CA GLU A 107 -3.91 17.05 -9.81
C GLU A 107 -5.05 18.00 -9.46
N LYS A 108 -6.06 17.48 -8.76
CA LYS A 108 -7.15 18.28 -8.20
C LYS A 108 -7.00 18.30 -6.69
N GLN A 109 -6.95 19.48 -6.11
CA GLN A 109 -6.91 19.65 -4.66
C GLN A 109 -8.15 20.40 -4.20
N ILE A 110 -8.86 19.86 -3.22
CA ILE A 110 -9.98 20.58 -2.58
C ILE A 110 -9.37 21.64 -1.64
N ILE A 111 -9.61 22.92 -1.93
CA ILE A 111 -9.20 24.05 -1.09
C ILE A 111 -10.17 24.20 0.07
N HIS A 112 -11.46 24.13 -0.23
CA HIS A 112 -12.51 24.36 0.74
C HIS A 112 -13.73 23.49 0.39
N ALA A 113 -14.35 22.93 1.42
CA ALA A 113 -15.63 22.25 1.32
C ALA A 113 -16.49 22.66 2.51
N SER A 114 -17.71 23.12 2.23
CA SER A 114 -18.71 23.42 3.24
C SER A 114 -19.98 22.64 2.93
N SER A 115 -20.67 22.19 3.97
CA SER A 115 -21.91 21.43 3.84
C SER A 115 -22.97 21.96 4.78
N ASN A 116 -24.20 21.98 4.29
CA ASN A 116 -25.39 22.36 5.05
C ASN A 116 -26.40 21.22 4.96
N GLU A 117 -27.03 20.92 6.09
CA GLU A 117 -28.08 19.90 6.19
C GLU A 117 -29.28 20.51 6.91
N VAL A 118 -30.46 20.37 6.32
CA VAL A 118 -31.74 20.60 7.00
C VAL A 118 -32.41 19.27 7.28
N PRO A 119 -33.11 19.09 8.41
CA PRO A 119 -33.85 17.87 8.69
C PRO A 119 -34.81 17.55 7.54
N PHE A 120 -34.85 16.30 7.11
CA PHE A 120 -35.68 15.87 5.99
C PHE A 120 -36.21 14.47 6.19
N ARG A 121 -37.25 14.15 5.43
CA ARG A 121 -37.86 12.83 5.39
C ARG A 121 -37.96 12.31 3.98
N ILE A 122 -37.96 10.99 3.86
CA ILE A 122 -38.31 10.29 2.64
C ILE A 122 -39.77 9.88 2.77
N VAL A 123 -40.59 10.29 1.82
CA VAL A 123 -42.05 10.05 1.83
C VAL A 123 -42.50 9.13 0.71
N ASN A 124 -43.54 8.36 1.01
CA ASN A 124 -44.35 7.66 0.01
C ASN A 124 -45.83 7.85 0.39
N GLY A 125 -46.55 8.65 -0.40
CA GLY A 125 -47.92 9.05 -0.06
C GLY A 125 -47.97 9.86 1.24
N LYS A 126 -48.71 9.37 2.24
CA LYS A 126 -48.90 10.04 3.54
C LYS A 126 -47.86 9.67 4.60
N HIS A 127 -47.06 8.64 4.34
CA HIS A 127 -46.09 8.10 5.30
C HIS A 127 -44.70 8.61 5.00
N GLY A 128 -43.91 8.84 6.05
CA GLY A 128 -42.55 9.36 5.92
C GLY A 128 -41.60 8.79 6.96
N VAL A 129 -40.35 8.64 6.56
CA VAL A 129 -39.23 8.24 7.41
C VAL A 129 -38.24 9.40 7.47
N GLU A 130 -38.00 9.93 8.65
CA GLU A 130 -37.00 10.97 8.89
C GLU A 130 -35.59 10.40 8.70
N ILE A 131 -34.73 11.14 8.01
CA ILE A 131 -33.34 10.77 7.80
C ILE A 131 -32.48 11.53 8.80
N VAL A 132 -31.71 10.79 9.59
CA VAL A 132 -30.81 11.35 10.60
C VAL A 132 -29.38 11.28 10.08
N ASN A 133 -28.66 12.41 10.14
CA ASN A 133 -27.26 12.55 9.71
C ASN A 133 -27.02 12.10 8.26
N GLY A 134 -27.77 12.65 7.30
CA GLY A 134 -27.69 12.28 5.90
C GLY A 134 -26.30 12.51 5.27
N LEU A 135 -25.56 13.52 5.73
CA LEU A 135 -24.19 13.79 5.26
C LEU A 135 -23.18 12.70 5.63
N SER A 136 -23.50 11.80 6.58
CA SER A 136 -22.62 10.72 7.01
C SER A 136 -22.67 9.47 6.11
N ALA A 137 -23.50 9.47 5.07
CA ALA A 137 -23.62 8.36 4.15
C ALA A 137 -22.31 8.11 3.36
N GLU A 138 -21.88 6.84 3.25
CA GLU A 138 -20.67 6.46 2.48
C GLU A 138 -20.88 6.69 0.97
N LEU A 139 -22.13 6.57 0.52
CA LEU A 139 -22.54 6.96 -0.83
C LEU A 139 -23.69 7.96 -0.70
N LEU A 140 -23.45 9.19 -1.11
CA LEU A 140 -24.43 10.28 -1.15
C LEU A 140 -24.50 10.82 -2.57
N ASP A 141 -25.58 10.49 -3.30
CA ASP A 141 -25.83 11.07 -4.62
C ASP A 141 -26.51 12.43 -4.46
N MET A 142 -25.90 13.47 -5.00
CA MET A 142 -26.43 14.83 -5.09
C MET A 142 -26.31 15.33 -6.53
N ASP A 143 -27.21 16.23 -6.92
CA ASP A 143 -27.17 16.85 -8.23
C ASP A 143 -26.26 18.08 -8.20
N THR A 144 -25.37 18.21 -9.19
CA THR A 144 -24.64 19.47 -9.39
C THR A 144 -25.61 20.52 -9.92
N VAL A 145 -25.84 21.59 -9.15
CA VAL A 145 -26.76 22.67 -9.49
C VAL A 145 -26.01 23.87 -10.09
N TYR A 146 -24.76 24.05 -9.69
CA TYR A 146 -23.89 25.09 -10.23
C TYR A 146 -22.45 24.57 -10.33
N GLU A 147 -21.79 24.91 -11.43
CA GLU A 147 -20.39 24.61 -11.68
C GLU A 147 -19.78 25.78 -12.47
N ASN A 148 -18.74 26.39 -11.91
CA ASN A 148 -17.99 27.45 -12.56
C ASN A 148 -16.49 27.18 -12.45
N TYR A 149 -15.77 27.37 -13.56
CA TYR A 149 -14.33 27.21 -13.64
C TYR A 149 -13.68 28.54 -14.02
N GLU A 150 -12.86 29.06 -13.12
CA GLU A 150 -12.10 30.30 -13.31
C GLU A 150 -10.64 29.94 -13.65
N PRO A 151 -10.20 30.14 -14.90
CA PRO A 151 -8.81 29.88 -15.27
C PRO A 151 -7.89 30.88 -14.58
N SER A 152 -6.74 30.40 -14.10
CA SER A 152 -5.70 31.28 -13.57
C SER A 152 -5.05 32.05 -14.73
N SER A 153 -5.22 33.37 -14.78
CA SER A 153 -4.48 34.23 -15.72
C SER A 153 -3.03 34.33 -15.24
N LEU A 154 -2.14 33.54 -15.81
CA LEU A 154 -0.74 33.49 -15.42
C LEU A 154 0.01 34.73 -15.94
N SER A 155 0.76 35.39 -15.06
CA SER A 155 1.76 36.39 -15.46
C SER A 155 3.03 35.68 -15.96
N LEU A 156 3.86 36.38 -16.75
CA LEU A 156 5.14 35.84 -17.25
C LEU A 156 6.08 35.37 -16.11
N PHE A 157 5.95 35.93 -14.91
CA PHE A 157 6.69 35.50 -13.72
C PHE A 157 6.26 34.13 -13.18
N ASP A 158 5.00 33.71 -13.36
CA ASP A 158 4.50 32.41 -12.89
C ASP A 158 5.02 31.25 -13.76
N HIS A 159 5.34 31.53 -15.02
CA HIS A 159 6.00 30.56 -15.92
C HIS A 159 7.41 30.18 -15.44
N VAL A 160 8.11 31.12 -14.81
CA VAL A 160 9.46 30.89 -14.27
C VAL A 160 9.37 30.20 -12.92
N PHE A 161 8.48 30.65 -12.04
CA PHE A 161 8.33 30.07 -10.69
C PHE A 161 7.80 28.62 -10.71
N GLY A 162 6.88 28.28 -11.62
CA GLY A 162 6.38 26.91 -11.78
C GLY A 162 7.46 25.89 -12.22
N LEU A 163 8.54 26.35 -12.83
CA LEU A 163 9.69 25.52 -13.19
C LEU A 163 10.55 25.16 -11.96
N PHE A 164 10.60 26.05 -10.97
CA PHE A 164 11.34 25.87 -9.71
C PHE A 164 10.52 25.15 -8.63
N SER A 165 9.22 25.43 -8.51
CA SER A 165 8.34 24.80 -7.51
C SER A 165 7.88 23.39 -7.91
N GLY A 166 7.88 23.08 -9.21
CA GLY A 166 7.38 21.81 -9.73
C GLY A 166 5.85 21.67 -9.70
N VAL A 167 5.12 22.74 -9.35
CA VAL A 167 3.65 22.79 -9.31
C VAL A 167 3.17 24.04 -10.04
N ARG A 168 2.19 23.87 -10.93
CA ARG A 168 1.57 24.95 -11.71
C ARG A 168 0.06 24.93 -11.55
N GLN A 169 -0.50 26.01 -11.01
CA GLN A 169 -1.95 26.20 -10.94
C GLN A 169 -2.54 26.45 -12.33
N LYS A 170 -3.68 25.81 -12.63
CA LYS A 170 -4.45 25.97 -13.88
C LYS A 170 -5.70 26.82 -13.69
N GLY A 171 -6.36 26.69 -12.54
CA GLY A 171 -7.60 27.41 -12.26
C GLY A 171 -8.29 26.92 -10.99
N LEU A 172 -9.37 27.60 -10.65
CA LEU A 172 -10.24 27.30 -9.52
C LEU A 172 -11.60 26.86 -10.04
N GLN A 173 -12.14 25.78 -9.50
CA GLN A 173 -13.46 25.29 -9.80
C GLN A 173 -14.35 25.38 -8.57
N THR A 174 -15.44 26.12 -8.67
CA THR A 174 -16.47 26.18 -7.64
C THR A 174 -17.63 25.30 -8.08
N THR A 175 -18.02 24.33 -7.25
CA THR A 175 -19.18 23.49 -7.49
C THR A 175 -20.16 23.55 -6.32
N GLU A 176 -21.44 23.56 -6.65
CA GLU A 176 -22.54 23.45 -5.70
C GLU A 176 -23.34 22.20 -6.02
N GLN A 177 -23.40 21.28 -5.06
CA GLN A 177 -24.20 20.06 -5.14
C GLN A 177 -25.35 20.11 -4.15
N LEU A 178 -26.51 19.62 -4.57
CA LEU A 178 -27.74 19.66 -3.78
C LEU A 178 -28.52 18.35 -3.91
N LEU A 179 -28.95 17.79 -2.78
CA LEU A 179 -30.02 16.79 -2.77
C LEU A 179 -31.36 17.52 -2.88
N ARG A 180 -31.93 17.54 -4.08
CA ARG A 180 -33.12 18.35 -4.39
C ARG A 180 -34.37 17.87 -3.66
N ASP A 181 -35.25 18.83 -3.37
CA ASP A 181 -36.60 18.55 -2.90
C ASP A 181 -37.38 17.77 -3.98
N GLY A 182 -38.11 16.73 -3.56
CA GLY A 182 -38.85 15.83 -4.44
C GLY A 182 -38.03 14.71 -5.10
N SER A 183 -36.70 14.72 -5.00
CA SER A 183 -35.85 13.68 -5.60
C SER A 183 -36.20 12.29 -5.07
N PHE A 184 -36.36 11.32 -5.96
CA PHE A 184 -36.69 9.95 -5.59
C PHE A 184 -35.40 9.16 -5.32
N ILE A 185 -35.16 8.81 -4.06
CA ILE A 185 -33.93 8.16 -3.62
C ILE A 185 -34.18 6.82 -2.92
N THR A 186 -33.11 6.05 -2.82
CA THR A 186 -32.99 4.84 -2.02
C THR A 186 -32.11 5.14 -0.81
N ALA A 187 -32.69 5.03 0.38
CA ALA A 187 -31.96 5.11 1.63
C ALA A 187 -31.72 3.70 2.19
N VAL A 188 -30.50 3.45 2.64
CA VAL A 188 -30.10 2.22 3.30
C VAL A 188 -29.47 2.56 4.64
N GLY A 189 -29.99 1.98 5.71
CA GLY A 189 -29.50 2.25 7.07
C GLY A 189 -30.25 1.45 8.12
N GLU A 190 -30.04 1.84 9.38
CA GLU A 190 -30.73 1.29 10.54
C GLU A 190 -32.04 2.06 10.75
N LEU A 191 -33.16 1.35 10.90
CA LEU A 191 -34.48 1.95 11.08
C LEU A 191 -34.94 1.78 12.52
N GLU A 192 -35.35 2.87 13.15
CA GLU A 192 -35.77 2.93 14.55
C GLU A 192 -37.09 3.69 14.67
N VAL A 193 -37.90 3.31 15.67
CA VAL A 193 -39.09 4.05 16.07
C VAL A 193 -38.74 4.91 17.28
N GLU A 194 -38.82 6.23 17.16
CA GLU A 194 -38.56 7.15 18.27
C GLU A 194 -39.67 8.20 18.35
N ASN A 195 -40.24 8.41 19.54
CA ASN A 195 -41.32 9.38 19.80
C ASN A 195 -42.55 9.23 18.86
N GLY A 196 -42.81 8.01 18.38
CA GLY A 196 -43.90 7.73 17.45
C GLY A 196 -43.60 8.06 15.98
N GLY A 197 -42.40 8.56 15.67
CA GLY A 197 -41.89 8.77 14.30
C GLY A 197 -40.94 7.66 13.85
N LEU A 198 -40.84 7.45 12.54
CA LEU A 198 -39.88 6.54 11.92
C LEU A 198 -38.60 7.31 11.58
N ARG A 199 -37.44 6.79 12.02
CA ARG A 199 -36.13 7.39 11.77
C ARG A 199 -35.18 6.38 11.15
N LEU A 200 -34.49 6.78 10.09
CA LEU A 200 -33.41 6.00 9.50
C LEU A 200 -32.09 6.72 9.74
N GLN A 201 -31.16 5.99 10.34
CA GLN A 201 -29.88 6.51 10.85
C GLN A 201 -28.70 5.63 10.43
N PRO A 202 -27.46 6.12 10.60
CA PRO A 202 -26.25 5.33 10.37
C PRO A 202 -26.23 4.07 11.26
N PRO A 203 -25.97 2.88 10.68
CA PRO A 203 -25.98 1.64 11.44
C PRO A 203 -24.92 1.57 12.55
N THR A 204 -25.34 1.17 13.74
CA THR A 204 -24.46 0.96 14.91
C THR A 204 -23.47 -0.20 14.74
N ASN A 205 -23.74 -1.13 13.83
CA ASN A 205 -22.91 -2.31 13.53
C ASN A 205 -21.69 -2.00 12.61
N GLY A 206 -21.48 -0.73 12.28
CA GLY A 206 -20.43 -0.25 11.38
C GLY A 206 -20.68 -0.59 9.90
N ALA A 207 -21.89 -0.99 9.52
CA ALA A 207 -22.29 -1.03 8.12
C ALA A 207 -22.53 0.39 7.60
N PRO A 208 -22.26 0.66 6.32
CA PRO A 208 -22.44 2.00 5.78
C PRO A 208 -23.90 2.35 5.54
N MET A 209 -24.22 3.62 5.76
CA MET A 209 -25.44 4.25 5.27
C MET A 209 -25.26 4.64 3.80
N PHE A 210 -26.30 4.47 3.00
CA PHE A 210 -26.31 4.88 1.60
C PHE A 210 -27.54 5.75 1.32
N LEU A 211 -27.34 6.86 0.62
CA LEU A 211 -28.37 7.74 0.08
C LEU A 211 -28.10 7.91 -1.41
N THR A 212 -28.78 7.13 -2.25
CA THR A 212 -28.47 7.07 -3.69
C THR A 212 -29.73 7.11 -4.53
N THR A 213 -29.63 7.67 -5.74
CA THR A 213 -30.70 7.60 -6.74
C THR A 213 -30.85 6.18 -7.33
N ALA A 214 -29.82 5.35 -7.16
CA ALA A 214 -29.79 3.98 -7.66
C ALA A 214 -30.79 3.07 -6.93
N THR A 215 -31.30 2.05 -7.61
CA THR A 215 -32.07 0.95 -7.00
C THR A 215 -31.17 0.02 -6.16
N LYS A 216 -31.76 -0.80 -5.28
CA LYS A 216 -31.05 -1.85 -4.53
C LYS A 216 -30.17 -2.72 -5.44
N ASN A 217 -30.69 -3.16 -6.58
CA ASN A 217 -29.96 -4.05 -7.50
C ASN A 217 -28.79 -3.34 -8.19
N THR A 218 -28.99 -2.10 -8.63
CA THR A 218 -27.91 -1.31 -9.24
C THR A 218 -26.82 -0.97 -8.22
N LEU A 219 -27.18 -0.70 -6.96
CA LEU A 219 -26.23 -0.48 -5.88
C LEU A 219 -25.44 -1.76 -5.56
N LEU A 220 -26.14 -2.90 -5.46
CA LEU A 220 -25.50 -4.22 -5.29
C LEU A 220 -24.52 -4.51 -6.41
N ASN A 221 -24.91 -4.31 -7.67
CA ASN A 221 -24.04 -4.54 -8.82
C ASN A 221 -22.79 -3.64 -8.79
N ARG A 222 -22.93 -2.36 -8.41
CA ARG A 222 -21.78 -1.45 -8.23
C ARG A 222 -20.83 -1.95 -7.14
N LEU A 223 -21.35 -2.39 -6.00
CA LEU A 223 -20.52 -2.95 -4.92
C LEU A 223 -19.86 -4.28 -5.33
N GLU A 224 -20.57 -5.13 -6.07
CA GLU A 224 -20.03 -6.40 -6.57
C GLU A 224 -18.94 -6.19 -7.62
N GLN A 225 -19.12 -5.21 -8.51
CA GLN A 225 -18.10 -4.81 -9.49
C GLN A 225 -16.87 -4.23 -8.77
N ALA A 226 -17.06 -3.36 -7.79
CA ALA A 226 -15.97 -2.84 -6.96
C ALA A 226 -15.24 -4.00 -6.24
N LYS A 227 -15.98 -4.92 -5.60
CA LYS A 227 -15.44 -6.11 -4.93
C LYS A 227 -14.63 -6.99 -5.90
N SER A 228 -15.16 -7.26 -7.09
CA SER A 228 -14.48 -8.06 -8.13
C SER A 228 -13.20 -7.37 -8.61
N SER A 229 -13.26 -6.06 -8.87
CA SER A 229 -12.09 -5.28 -9.27
C SER A 229 -10.99 -5.26 -8.19
N THR A 230 -11.38 -5.15 -6.91
CA THR A 230 -10.43 -5.20 -5.78
C THR A 230 -9.84 -6.60 -5.61
N LEU A 231 -10.62 -7.67 -5.85
CA LEU A 231 -10.10 -9.04 -5.84
C LEU A 231 -9.03 -9.23 -6.91
N LEU A 232 -9.27 -8.73 -8.13
CA LEU A 232 -8.28 -8.79 -9.20
C LEU A 232 -6.97 -8.10 -8.80
N LYS A 233 -7.04 -6.92 -8.17
CA LYS A 233 -5.85 -6.21 -7.64
C LYS A 233 -5.10 -7.05 -6.61
N VAL A 234 -5.81 -7.69 -5.67
CA VAL A 234 -5.20 -8.59 -4.66
C VAL A 234 -4.50 -9.77 -5.31
N LEU A 235 -5.09 -10.38 -6.34
CA LEU A 235 -4.46 -11.48 -7.08
C LEU A 235 -3.19 -11.01 -7.79
N ILE A 236 -3.23 -9.86 -8.46
CA ILE A 236 -2.06 -9.28 -9.14
C ILE A 236 -0.92 -9.01 -8.15
N CYS A 237 -1.18 -8.27 -7.06
CA CYS A 237 -0.16 -8.03 -6.02
C CYS A 237 0.34 -9.34 -5.40
N GLY A 238 -0.55 -10.30 -5.11
CA GLY A 238 -0.15 -11.60 -4.57
C GLY A 238 0.81 -12.36 -5.49
N THR A 239 0.58 -12.32 -6.81
CA THR A 239 1.49 -12.91 -7.79
C THR A 239 2.83 -12.19 -7.89
N ILE A 240 2.84 -10.86 -7.86
CA ILE A 240 4.08 -10.06 -7.87
C ILE A 240 4.93 -10.38 -6.63
N SER A 241 4.31 -10.37 -5.44
CA SER A 241 4.95 -10.78 -4.19
C SER A 241 5.57 -12.17 -4.28
N ALA A 242 4.82 -13.17 -4.79
CA ALA A 242 5.33 -14.54 -4.93
C ALA A 242 6.54 -14.63 -5.87
N VAL A 243 6.52 -13.90 -6.98
CA VAL A 243 7.65 -13.82 -7.93
C VAL A 243 8.87 -13.17 -7.28
N LEU A 244 8.71 -12.04 -6.59
CA LEU A 244 9.79 -11.35 -5.89
C LEU A 244 10.44 -12.24 -4.82
N VAL A 245 9.62 -12.92 -4.01
CA VAL A 245 10.11 -13.89 -3.02
C VAL A 245 10.88 -15.03 -3.69
N GLY A 246 10.38 -15.55 -4.81
CA GLY A 246 11.07 -16.57 -5.61
C GLY A 246 12.43 -16.11 -6.14
N LEU A 247 12.52 -14.88 -6.65
CA LEU A 247 13.77 -14.29 -7.15
C LEU A 247 14.79 -14.07 -6.02
N ILE A 248 14.36 -13.49 -4.90
CA ILE A 248 15.22 -13.29 -3.71
C ILE A 248 15.74 -14.63 -3.21
N THR A 249 14.86 -15.62 -3.08
CA THR A 249 15.25 -16.97 -2.62
C THR A 249 16.22 -17.62 -3.59
N ARG A 250 16.00 -17.52 -4.90
CA ARG A 250 16.92 -18.04 -5.94
C ARG A 250 18.29 -17.36 -5.87
N LYS A 251 18.34 -16.04 -5.64
CA LYS A 251 19.59 -15.27 -5.52
C LYS A 251 20.37 -15.67 -4.27
N ILE A 252 19.70 -15.81 -3.14
CA ILE A 252 20.30 -16.30 -1.88
C ILE A 252 20.81 -17.74 -2.04
N TYR A 253 20.02 -18.61 -2.68
CA TYR A 253 20.41 -19.99 -2.92
C TYR A 253 21.66 -20.09 -3.81
N LYS A 254 21.69 -19.36 -4.93
CA LYS A 254 22.87 -19.30 -5.80
C LYS A 254 24.10 -18.81 -5.04
N ARG A 255 23.96 -17.77 -4.22
CA ARG A 255 25.08 -17.25 -3.42
C ARG A 255 25.62 -18.28 -2.44
N LYS A 256 24.75 -18.92 -1.66
CA LYS A 256 25.14 -20.01 -0.74
C LYS A 256 25.74 -21.21 -1.48
N LYS A 257 25.28 -21.50 -2.69
CA LYS A 257 25.84 -22.57 -3.53
C LYS A 257 27.28 -22.23 -3.96
N MET A 258 27.52 -21.01 -4.45
CA MET A 258 28.87 -20.57 -4.83
C MET A 258 29.83 -20.60 -3.63
N GLU A 259 29.41 -20.13 -2.45
CA GLU A 259 30.22 -20.19 -1.23
C GLU A 259 30.56 -21.64 -0.81
N ARG A 260 29.61 -22.58 -1.00
CA ARG A 260 29.85 -24.00 -0.74
C ARG A 260 30.84 -24.61 -1.74
N GLU A 261 30.72 -24.25 -3.01
CA GLU A 261 31.64 -24.72 -4.06
C GLU A 261 33.06 -24.16 -3.85
N GLU A 262 33.18 -22.89 -3.49
CA GLU A 262 34.47 -22.26 -3.15
C GLU A 262 35.12 -22.92 -1.93
N ARG A 263 34.34 -23.21 -0.88
CA ARG A 263 34.82 -23.96 0.29
C ARG A 263 35.32 -25.35 -0.09
N LYS A 264 34.57 -26.09 -0.91
CA LYS A 264 34.99 -27.41 -1.40
C LYS A 264 36.27 -27.32 -2.23
N LEU A 265 36.39 -26.32 -3.10
CA LEU A 265 37.59 -26.10 -3.90
C LEU A 265 38.80 -25.78 -3.02
N ARG A 266 38.61 -24.95 -1.99
CA ARG A 266 39.64 -24.60 -1.02
C ARG A 266 40.08 -25.82 -0.20
N GLU A 267 39.14 -26.61 0.31
CA GLU A 267 39.41 -27.86 1.02
C GLU A 267 40.14 -28.88 0.14
N GLN A 268 39.75 -29.01 -1.14
CA GLN A 268 40.44 -29.87 -2.11
C GLN A 268 41.87 -29.40 -2.38
N LEU A 269 42.09 -28.09 -2.52
CA LEU A 269 43.41 -27.51 -2.71
C LEU A 269 44.30 -27.73 -1.48
N GLU A 270 43.75 -27.52 -0.28
CA GLU A 270 44.45 -27.76 0.99
C GLU A 270 44.81 -29.25 1.16
N LYS A 271 43.90 -30.16 0.81
CA LYS A 271 44.15 -31.61 0.83
C LYS A 271 45.25 -32.01 -0.16
N SER A 272 45.17 -31.54 -1.40
CA SER A 272 46.21 -31.77 -2.42
C SER A 272 47.59 -31.26 -1.98
N ARG A 273 47.64 -30.07 -1.36
CA ARG A 273 48.87 -29.52 -0.77
C ARG A 273 49.38 -30.36 0.40
N SER A 274 48.50 -30.86 1.26
CA SER A 274 48.88 -31.75 2.37
C SER A 274 49.46 -33.08 1.86
N GLU A 275 48.81 -33.71 0.87
CA GLU A 275 49.28 -34.95 0.25
C GLU A 275 50.65 -34.77 -0.42
N ARG A 276 50.85 -33.68 -1.18
CA ARG A 276 52.16 -33.35 -1.77
C ARG A 276 53.26 -33.25 -0.71
N ARG A 277 52.97 -32.59 0.41
CA ARG A 277 53.92 -32.46 1.53
C ARG A 277 54.19 -33.81 2.21
N SER A 278 53.17 -34.65 2.40
CA SER A 278 53.34 -36.00 2.95
C SER A 278 54.24 -36.87 2.06
N ARG A 279 54.09 -36.79 0.74
CA ARG A 279 54.97 -37.51 -0.21
C ARG A 279 56.42 -37.02 -0.09
N LEU A 280 56.64 -35.71 -0.02
CA LEU A 280 57.99 -35.15 0.17
C LEU A 280 58.62 -35.56 1.51
N ARG A 281 57.82 -35.68 2.58
CA ARG A 281 58.29 -36.24 3.87
C ARG A 281 58.82 -37.68 3.72
N SER A 282 58.15 -38.50 2.92
CA SER A 282 58.52 -39.91 2.73
C SER A 282 59.78 -40.12 1.88
N THR A 283 60.19 -39.14 1.06
CA THR A 283 61.35 -39.23 0.16
C THR A 283 62.68 -38.81 0.81
N ASN A 284 62.81 -38.88 2.14
CA ASN A 284 64.01 -38.46 2.91
C ASN A 284 64.48 -37.03 2.59
N LEU A 285 63.66 -36.01 2.92
CA LEU A 285 64.11 -34.60 2.96
C LEU A 285 65.38 -34.45 3.80
N THR A 286 66.42 -33.83 3.24
CA THR A 286 67.63 -33.45 3.99
C THR A 286 67.30 -32.38 5.04
N GLU A 287 68.11 -32.24 6.09
CA GLU A 287 67.89 -31.23 7.14
C GLU A 287 67.82 -29.81 6.55
N GLU A 288 68.62 -29.53 5.52
CA GLU A 288 68.66 -28.24 4.83
C GLU A 288 67.36 -27.92 4.08
N GLN A 289 66.58 -28.92 3.69
CA GLN A 289 65.32 -28.75 2.97
C GLN A 289 64.11 -28.59 3.92
N ARG A 290 64.26 -28.85 5.22
CA ARG A 290 63.16 -28.79 6.19
C ARG A 290 62.94 -27.39 6.75
N CYS A 291 61.69 -27.06 7.01
CA CYS A 291 61.28 -25.83 7.67
C CYS A 291 61.96 -25.73 9.04
N VAL A 292 62.60 -24.60 9.33
CA VAL A 292 63.39 -24.40 10.56
C VAL A 292 62.51 -24.34 11.83
N VAL A 293 61.20 -24.18 11.66
CA VAL A 293 60.25 -24.02 12.77
C VAL A 293 59.57 -25.33 13.14
N CYS A 294 59.02 -26.06 12.17
CA CYS A 294 58.34 -27.34 12.45
C CYS A 294 59.25 -28.55 12.28
N VAL A 295 60.37 -28.44 11.56
CA VAL A 295 61.34 -29.52 11.27
C VAL A 295 60.70 -30.75 10.59
N GLU A 296 59.45 -30.63 10.13
CA GLU A 296 58.69 -31.71 9.48
C GLU A 296 58.42 -31.45 7.99
N ASN A 297 58.03 -30.22 7.65
CA ASN A 297 57.61 -29.87 6.28
C ASN A 297 58.77 -29.28 5.48
N PRO A 298 58.77 -29.42 4.14
CA PRO A 298 59.76 -28.75 3.30
C PRO A 298 59.65 -27.22 3.40
N LYS A 299 60.74 -26.52 3.11
CA LYS A 299 60.74 -25.06 2.94
C LYS A 299 60.01 -24.72 1.63
N GLU A 300 59.02 -23.82 1.70
CA GLU A 300 58.12 -23.48 0.59
C GLU A 300 57.97 -21.96 0.42
N VAL A 301 58.51 -21.16 1.35
CA VAL A 301 58.29 -19.71 1.41
C VAL A 301 59.61 -18.97 1.57
N ILE A 302 59.80 -17.93 0.75
CA ILE A 302 60.89 -16.95 0.85
C ILE A 302 60.44 -15.72 1.63
N CYS A 303 61.27 -15.24 2.57
CA CYS A 303 61.02 -14.01 3.33
C CYS A 303 61.71 -12.82 2.65
N LEU A 304 60.96 -11.79 2.24
CA LEU A 304 61.51 -10.59 1.62
C LEU A 304 61.54 -9.40 2.60
N PRO A 305 62.55 -8.51 2.52
CA PRO A 305 63.62 -8.47 1.50
C PRO A 305 64.82 -9.39 1.78
N CYS A 306 64.90 -10.02 2.95
CA CYS A 306 66.11 -10.74 3.38
C CYS A 306 66.48 -12.00 2.58
N GLY A 307 65.59 -12.52 1.72
CA GLY A 307 65.83 -13.65 0.82
C GLY A 307 65.82 -15.04 1.46
N HIS A 308 65.62 -15.16 2.78
CA HIS A 308 65.72 -16.47 3.45
C HIS A 308 64.55 -17.39 3.13
N VAL A 309 64.86 -18.55 2.55
CA VAL A 309 63.93 -19.67 2.36
C VAL A 309 64.05 -20.59 3.58
N CYS A 310 63.18 -20.39 4.58
CA CYS A 310 63.31 -21.07 5.88
C CYS A 310 61.98 -21.61 6.45
N LEU A 311 60.83 -21.26 5.85
CA LEU A 311 59.50 -21.59 6.34
C LEU A 311 58.74 -22.49 5.36
N CYS A 312 57.94 -23.41 5.89
CA CYS A 312 56.85 -24.03 5.13
C CYS A 312 55.62 -23.10 5.09
N GLU A 313 54.64 -23.38 4.23
CA GLU A 313 53.43 -22.55 4.09
C GLU A 313 52.68 -22.35 5.43
N ASN A 314 52.56 -23.42 6.25
CA ASN A 314 51.84 -23.37 7.54
C ASN A 314 52.55 -22.48 8.58
N CYS A 315 53.88 -22.60 8.69
CA CYS A 315 54.66 -21.77 9.61
C CYS A 315 54.74 -20.32 9.12
N ALA A 316 54.82 -20.12 7.80
CA ALA A 316 54.76 -18.80 7.19
C ALA A 316 53.42 -18.08 7.44
N ALA A 317 52.28 -18.79 7.48
CA ALA A 317 50.99 -18.16 7.81
C ALA A 317 50.93 -17.59 9.23
N ARG A 318 51.70 -18.16 10.17
CA ARG A 318 51.73 -17.75 11.58
C ARG A 318 52.81 -16.72 11.92
N ILE A 319 53.93 -16.72 11.18
CA ILE A 319 55.10 -15.87 11.48
C ILE A 319 55.11 -14.70 10.51
N ASN A 320 54.70 -13.52 10.96
CA ASN A 320 54.52 -12.35 10.09
C ASN A 320 55.54 -11.22 10.29
N LEU A 321 56.22 -11.19 11.44
CA LEU A 321 56.98 -9.99 11.84
C LEU A 321 58.48 -10.08 11.49
N HIS A 322 59.14 -11.19 11.87
CA HIS A 322 60.59 -11.34 11.74
C HIS A 322 60.97 -12.68 11.11
N CYS A 323 62.00 -12.66 10.26
CA CYS A 323 62.61 -13.87 9.72
C CYS A 323 63.22 -14.72 10.87
N PRO A 324 62.88 -16.02 11.01
CA PRO A 324 63.45 -16.86 12.06
C PRO A 324 64.98 -17.00 12.01
N VAL A 325 65.58 -16.77 10.84
CA VAL A 325 67.03 -16.96 10.61
C VAL A 325 67.79 -15.67 10.91
N CYS A 326 67.43 -14.56 10.26
CA CYS A 326 68.20 -13.31 10.34
C CYS A 326 67.53 -12.21 11.17
N ARG A 327 66.31 -12.43 11.66
CA ARG A 327 65.49 -11.48 12.43
C ARG A 327 65.10 -10.18 11.71
N ALA A 328 65.47 -10.04 10.43
CA ALA A 328 65.01 -8.95 9.58
C ALA A 328 63.47 -8.92 9.52
N VAL A 329 62.92 -7.71 9.42
CA VAL A 329 61.47 -7.50 9.27
C VAL A 329 61.01 -8.12 7.95
N ILE A 330 59.93 -8.90 8.00
CA ILE A 330 59.33 -9.49 6.80
C ILE A 330 58.33 -8.48 6.22
N GLU A 331 58.66 -7.91 5.07
CA GLU A 331 57.77 -6.99 4.35
C GLU A 331 56.78 -7.76 3.48
N SER A 332 57.25 -8.83 2.82
CA SER A 332 56.42 -9.69 2.00
C SER A 332 56.96 -11.12 1.95
N LYS A 333 56.11 -12.05 1.52
CA LYS A 333 56.42 -13.47 1.38
C LYS A 333 56.01 -13.94 0.00
N ALA A 334 56.82 -14.79 -0.62
CA ALA A 334 56.49 -15.42 -1.89
C ALA A 334 56.72 -16.93 -1.81
N ALA A 335 56.09 -17.68 -2.73
CA ALA A 335 56.36 -19.10 -2.87
C ALA A 335 57.79 -19.30 -3.39
N ALA A 336 58.55 -20.18 -2.74
CA ALA A 336 59.89 -20.57 -3.15
C ALA A 336 59.85 -21.93 -3.84
N PHE A 337 60.45 -22.03 -5.03
CA PHE A 337 60.65 -23.28 -5.73
C PHE A 337 62.12 -23.67 -5.62
N ILE A 338 62.40 -24.67 -4.79
CA ILE A 338 63.74 -25.28 -4.67
C ILE A 338 63.72 -26.48 -5.60
N ALA A 339 64.48 -26.41 -6.69
CA ALA A 339 64.62 -27.47 -7.68
C ALA A 339 65.49 -28.62 -7.16
#